data_AF-A0A445HJ79-F1
#
_entry.id   AF-A0A445HJ79-F1
#
_cell.length_a   1.000
_cell.length_b   1.000
_cell.length_c   1.000
_cell.angle_alpha   90.00
_cell.angle_beta   90.00
_cell.angle_gamma   90.00
#
_symmetry.space_group_name_H-M   'P 1'
#
loop_
_entity.id
_entity.type
_entity.pdbx_description
1 polymer ?
#
loop_
_entity_poly.entity_id
_entity_poly.type
_entity_poly.pdbx_seq_one_letter_code
_entity_poly.pdbx_strand_id
1 'polypeptide(L)'
;MRNAWKEDQHPSFINFISTFLSANSFRLNFVPIAPDFIFNCGGLSVAFIFVTNWDCNNVAPIFNRVKKLKMQFARFYVVITFPAKEQIDSFIQSYFKFGMVIGKPTFVSVQDLEMGFEKIVKIAHSSGVYKQERIGEKLKAERKQLVQGMNFYLKVVTSIPGIDNHDANAVNSCIMRQLLFILVFLFFRVSTQSC
;
A
#
# COMPACT_ATOMS: atom_id res chain seq x y z
N MET A 1 18.24 22.40 3.90
CA MET A 1 17.60 21.56 4.94
C MET A 1 18.55 20.43 5.27
N ARG A 2 19.04 20.38 6.51
CA ARG A 2 19.89 19.28 6.99
C ARG A 2 19.02 18.06 7.30
N ASN A 3 19.54 16.86 7.09
CA ASN A 3 18.86 15.63 7.47
C ASN A 3 19.05 15.43 8.97
N ALA A 4 18.40 16.27 9.78
CA ALA A 4 18.57 16.33 11.24
C ALA A 4 18.48 14.94 11.86
N TRP A 5 17.50 14.13 11.44
CA TRP A 5 17.36 12.75 11.92
C TRP A 5 18.62 11.90 11.75
N LYS A 6 19.30 12.00 10.60
CA LYS A 6 20.55 11.25 10.33
C LYS A 6 21.70 11.78 11.20
N GLU A 7 21.80 13.10 11.33
CA GLU A 7 22.84 13.76 12.13
C GLU A 7 22.70 13.43 13.63
N ASP A 8 21.47 13.18 14.09
CA ASP A 8 21.17 12.77 15.47
C ASP A 8 21.45 11.28 15.75
N GLN A 9 21.70 10.45 14.72
CA GLN A 9 21.97 9.02 14.91
C GLN A 9 23.46 8.71 15.00
N HIS A 10 23.79 7.68 15.78
CA HIS A 10 25.15 7.16 15.85
C HIS A 10 25.60 6.55 14.49
N PRO A 11 26.85 6.77 14.04
CA PRO A 11 27.33 6.28 12.74
C PRO A 11 27.21 4.77 12.54
N SER A 12 27.38 3.96 13.60
CA SER A 12 27.22 2.50 13.52
C SER A 12 25.80 2.10 13.12
N PHE A 13 24.79 2.82 13.60
CA PHE A 13 23.40 2.53 13.29
C PHE A 13 23.06 2.91 11.84
N ILE A 14 23.62 4.01 11.34
CA ILE A 14 23.50 4.36 9.92
C ILE A 14 24.17 3.31 9.03
N ASN A 15 25.31 2.77 9.45
CA ASN A 15 25.99 1.70 8.73
C ASN A 15 25.16 0.39 8.74
N PHE A 16 24.56 0.04 9.87
CA PHE A 16 23.60 -1.06 9.97
C PHE A 16 22.45 -0.87 8.99
N ILE A 17 21.78 0.29 9.00
CA ILE A 17 20.67 0.60 8.08
C ILE A 17 21.09 0.44 6.63
N SER A 18 22.23 1.01 6.24
CA SER A 18 22.74 0.94 4.87
C SER A 18 22.99 -0.50 4.42
N THR A 19 23.65 -1.29 5.29
CA THR A 19 23.93 -2.71 5.04
C THR A 19 22.65 -3.53 4.96
N PHE A 20 21.73 -3.32 5.90
CA PHE A 20 20.46 -4.03 5.98
C PHE A 20 19.57 -3.74 4.76
N LEU A 21 19.48 -2.48 4.34
CA LEU A 21 18.73 -2.10 3.13
C LEU A 21 19.34 -2.73 1.88
N SER A 22 20.66 -2.70 1.74
CA SER A 22 21.37 -3.30 0.61
C SER A 22 21.11 -4.81 0.53
N ALA A 23 21.15 -5.51 1.67
CA ALA A 23 20.84 -6.94 1.76
C ALA A 23 19.38 -7.25 1.37
N ASN A 24 18.45 -6.30 1.57
CA ASN A 24 17.04 -6.42 1.21
C ASN A 24 16.70 -5.75 -0.14
N SER A 25 17.70 -5.49 -0.99
CA SER A 25 17.54 -4.89 -2.33
C SER A 25 16.88 -3.49 -2.34
N PHE A 26 17.01 -2.74 -1.25
CA PHE A 26 16.61 -1.33 -1.20
C PHE A 26 17.78 -0.41 -1.48
N ARG A 27 17.49 0.72 -2.12
CA ARG A 27 18.43 1.83 -2.28
C ARG A 27 18.16 2.89 -1.23
N LEU A 28 19.19 3.26 -0.48
CA LEU A 28 19.11 4.32 0.53
C LEU A 28 19.38 5.68 -0.12
N ASN A 29 18.39 6.57 -0.07
CA ASN A 29 18.50 7.95 -0.55
C ASN A 29 18.21 8.91 0.60
N PHE A 30 19.14 9.83 0.87
CA PHE A 30 18.95 10.85 1.88
C PHE A 30 18.39 12.12 1.24
N VAL A 31 17.17 12.48 1.62
CA VAL A 31 16.44 13.64 1.10
C VAL A 31 15.78 14.41 2.25
N PRO A 32 15.60 15.73 2.14
CA PRO A 32 14.94 16.53 3.16
C PRO A 32 13.43 16.30 3.11
N ILE A 33 12.97 15.27 3.79
CA ILE A 33 11.55 14.87 3.86
C ILE A 33 10.98 15.09 5.26
N ALA A 34 9.66 15.26 5.32
CA ALA A 34 8.93 15.46 6.57
C ALA A 34 8.82 14.18 7.44
N PRO A 35 8.55 12.97 6.90
CA PRO A 35 8.76 11.70 7.63
C PRO A 35 10.24 11.30 7.67
N ASP A 36 10.61 10.34 8.53
CA ASP A 36 12.00 9.87 8.65
C ASP A 36 12.35 8.87 7.53
N PHE A 37 11.40 8.00 7.17
CA PHE A 37 11.57 7.06 6.07
C PHE A 37 10.34 7.05 5.15
N ILE A 38 10.58 6.86 3.86
CA ILE A 38 9.56 6.54 2.87
C ILE A 38 10.03 5.31 2.09
N PHE A 39 9.22 4.26 2.13
CA PHE A 39 9.43 3.06 1.34
C PHE A 39 8.45 2.99 0.19
N ASN A 40 8.95 2.67 -0.99
CA ASN A 40 8.15 2.46 -2.19
C ASN A 40 8.21 0.97 -2.57
N CYS A 41 7.15 0.22 -2.27
CA CYS A 41 7.06 -1.22 -2.54
C CYS A 41 5.78 -1.53 -3.34
N GLY A 42 5.89 -2.17 -4.50
CA GLY A 42 4.71 -2.58 -5.28
C GLY A 42 3.81 -1.43 -5.76
N GLY A 43 4.40 -0.26 -6.06
CA GLY A 43 3.67 0.94 -6.47
C GLY A 43 2.85 1.57 -5.34
N LEU A 44 3.31 1.42 -4.10
CA LEU A 44 2.74 2.04 -2.91
C LEU A 44 3.85 2.71 -2.11
N SER A 45 3.55 3.90 -1.62
CA SER A 45 4.41 4.63 -0.70
C SER A 45 3.90 4.43 0.73
N VAL A 46 4.79 4.04 1.63
CA VAL A 46 4.54 3.93 3.07
C VAL A 46 5.52 4.85 3.79
N ALA A 47 4.98 5.74 4.61
CA ALA A 47 5.78 6.70 5.37
C ALA A 47 5.91 6.25 6.83
N PHE A 48 7.06 6.55 7.43
CA PHE A 48 7.36 6.21 8.81
C PHE A 48 7.95 7.43 9.54
N ILE A 49 7.49 7.66 10.77
CA ILE A 49 8.30 8.33 11.79
C ILE A 49 9.00 7.24 12.59
N PHE A 50 10.29 7.40 12.84
CA PHE A 50 11.06 6.52 13.72
C PHE A 50 11.62 7.31 14.89
N VAL A 51 10.97 7.16 16.04
CA VAL A 51 11.37 7.78 17.31
C VAL A 51 12.39 6.87 17.99
N THR A 52 13.66 7.24 17.93
CA THR A 52 14.79 6.48 18.46
C THR A 52 15.15 6.83 19.90
N ASN A 53 14.63 7.96 20.40
CA ASN A 53 14.78 8.38 21.79
C ASN A 53 13.47 9.01 22.28
N TRP A 54 12.82 8.39 23.26
CA TRP A 54 11.58 8.90 23.84
C TRP A 54 11.88 9.77 25.06
N ASP A 55 11.61 11.07 24.94
CA ASP A 55 11.70 12.02 26.06
C ASP A 55 10.30 12.29 26.63
N CYS A 56 10.07 11.82 27.86
CA CYS A 56 8.81 12.03 28.58
C CYS A 56 8.51 13.50 28.89
N ASN A 57 9.53 14.36 28.96
CA ASN A 57 9.37 15.78 29.24
C ASN A 57 9.03 16.59 27.97
N ASN A 58 9.32 16.05 26.78
CA ASN A 58 9.18 16.76 25.51
C ASN A 58 8.45 15.92 24.44
N VAL A 59 7.26 15.43 24.77
CA VAL A 59 6.45 14.59 23.87
C VAL A 59 5.68 15.37 22.79
N ALA A 60 5.44 16.67 23.00
CA ALA A 60 4.56 17.48 22.15
C ALA A 60 5.03 17.58 20.68
N PRO A 61 6.32 17.78 20.37
CA PRO A 61 6.80 17.84 18.99
C PRO A 61 6.51 16.56 18.19
N ILE A 62 6.65 15.38 18.84
CA ILE A 62 6.39 14.09 18.21
C ILE A 62 4.92 14.00 17.82
N PHE A 63 3.99 14.21 18.75
CA PHE A 63 2.56 14.11 18.45
C PHE A 63 2.07 15.17 17.46
N ASN A 64 2.61 16.38 17.51
CA ASN A 64 2.28 17.42 16.53
C ASN A 64 2.74 17.04 15.12
N ARG A 65 3.97 16.48 14.99
CA ARG A 65 4.48 15.95 13.73
C ARG A 65 3.60 14.79 13.22
N VAL A 66 3.21 13.88 14.11
CA VAL A 66 2.30 12.76 13.80
C VAL A 66 0.96 13.27 13.27
N LYS A 67 0.33 14.25 13.94
CA LYS A 67 -0.95 14.84 13.50
C LYS A 67 -0.85 15.44 12.10
N LYS A 68 0.23 16.18 11.83
CA LYS A 68 0.46 16.80 10.53
C LYS A 68 0.64 15.76 9.42
N LEU A 69 1.46 14.73 9.66
CA LEU A 69 1.76 13.70 8.66
C LEU A 69 0.61 12.72 8.43
N LYS A 70 -0.21 12.45 9.44
CA LYS A 70 -1.42 11.62 9.31
C LYS A 70 -2.38 12.13 8.22
N MET A 71 -2.44 13.45 8.00
CA MET A 71 -3.28 14.04 6.95
C MET A 71 -2.65 13.96 5.56
N GLN A 72 -1.32 13.80 5.47
CA GLN A 72 -0.57 13.83 4.21
C GLN A 72 -0.34 12.43 3.62
N PHE A 73 -0.25 11.40 4.47
CA PHE A 73 0.10 10.05 4.04
C PHE A 73 -1.02 9.06 4.39
N ALA A 74 -1.56 8.39 3.38
CA ALA A 74 -2.60 7.38 3.56
C ALA A 74 -2.13 6.14 4.35
N ARG A 75 -0.83 5.82 4.23
CA ARG A 75 -0.18 4.71 4.94
C ARG A 75 0.99 5.25 5.72
N PHE A 76 0.74 5.42 7.01
CA PHE A 76 1.63 6.10 7.91
C PHE A 76 1.74 5.33 9.22
N TYR A 77 2.97 5.04 9.61
CA TYR A 77 3.30 4.29 10.81
C TYR A 77 4.25 5.11 11.67
N VAL A 78 4.14 4.94 12.98
CA VAL A 78 5.06 5.54 13.95
C VAL A 78 5.72 4.41 14.69
N VAL A 79 7.03 4.23 14.50
CA VAL A 79 7.81 3.24 15.24
C VAL A 79 8.52 3.96 16.38
N ILE A 80 8.39 3.44 17.59
CA ILE A 80 8.96 4.06 18.80
C ILE A 80 9.74 3.02 19.57
N THR A 81 10.99 3.35 19.91
CA THR A 81 11.82 2.54 20.79
C THR A 81 11.56 2.87 22.26
N PHE A 82 11.24 1.85 23.05
CA PHE A 82 11.09 1.92 24.50
C PHE A 82 12.06 0.94 25.18
N PRO A 83 13.28 1.37 25.51
CA PRO A 83 14.21 0.53 26.27
C PRO A 83 13.70 0.16 27.67
N ALA A 84 12.85 0.97 28.28
CA ALA A 84 12.34 0.78 29.65
C ALA A 84 10.81 0.81 29.73
N LYS A 85 10.25 0.05 30.68
CA LYS A 85 8.79 -0.05 30.87
C LYS A 85 8.14 1.28 31.27
N GLU A 86 8.81 2.09 32.08
CA GLU A 86 8.29 3.39 32.55
C GLU A 86 8.00 4.37 31.41
N GLN A 87 8.77 4.28 30.31
CA GLN A 87 8.55 5.10 29.12
C GLN A 87 7.26 4.72 28.39
N ILE A 88 6.84 3.45 28.48
CA ILE A 88 5.61 2.96 27.87
C ILE A 88 4.41 3.60 28.59
N ASP A 89 4.43 3.68 29.92
CA ASP A 89 3.35 4.29 30.70
C ASP A 89 3.21 5.78 30.39
N SER A 90 4.35 6.49 30.31
CA SER A 90 4.40 7.90 29.88
C SER A 90 3.86 8.08 28.45
N PHE A 91 4.19 7.16 27.54
CA PHE A 91 3.66 7.15 26.18
C PHE A 91 2.14 6.97 26.17
N ILE A 92 1.60 6.00 26.90
CA ILE A 92 0.16 5.72 26.96
C ILE A 92 -0.60 6.96 27.46
N GLN A 93 -0.12 7.58 28.54
CA GLN A 93 -0.73 8.80 29.07
C GLN A 93 -0.72 9.93 28.03
N SER A 94 0.41 10.11 27.35
CA SER A 94 0.56 11.13 26.31
C SER A 94 -0.31 10.83 25.09
N TYR A 95 -0.41 9.57 24.67
CA TYR A 95 -1.24 9.13 23.55
C TYR A 95 -2.70 9.58 23.72
N PHE A 96 -3.26 9.37 24.92
CA PHE A 96 -4.61 9.82 25.24
C PHE A 96 -4.70 11.34 25.40
N LYS A 97 -3.74 11.97 26.08
CA LYS A 97 -3.68 13.44 26.25
C LYS A 97 -3.72 14.19 24.93
N PHE A 98 -3.02 13.69 23.91
CA PHE A 98 -2.99 14.31 22.58
C PHE A 98 -4.17 13.93 21.68
N GLY A 99 -5.12 13.13 22.17
CA GLY A 99 -6.34 12.75 21.46
C GLY A 99 -6.05 11.83 20.26
N MET A 100 -5.11 10.89 20.38
CA MET A 100 -4.82 9.94 19.32
C MET A 100 -5.95 8.92 19.18
N VAL A 101 -6.38 8.69 17.93
CA VAL A 101 -7.41 7.69 17.62
C VAL A 101 -6.75 6.35 17.38
N ILE A 102 -7.23 5.31 18.08
CA ILE A 102 -6.74 3.93 17.95
C ILE A 102 -6.69 3.52 16.48
N GLY A 103 -5.51 3.07 16.05
CA GLY A 103 -5.29 2.49 14.73
C GLY A 103 -4.96 3.49 13.61
N LYS A 104 -4.98 4.82 13.84
CA LYS A 104 -4.57 5.81 12.81
C LYS A 104 -3.79 7.01 13.38
N PRO A 105 -2.47 7.13 13.13
CA PRO A 105 -1.61 6.11 12.54
C PRO A 105 -1.39 4.93 13.48
N THR A 106 -0.88 3.82 12.95
CA THR A 106 -0.49 2.67 13.78
C THR A 106 0.84 2.98 14.47
N PHE A 107 0.84 2.88 15.79
CA PHE A 107 2.06 2.96 16.61
C PHE A 107 2.63 1.55 16.81
N VAL A 108 3.93 1.41 16.63
CA VAL A 108 4.66 0.15 16.79
C VAL A 108 5.73 0.37 17.85
N SER A 109 5.54 -0.23 19.02
CA SER A 109 6.56 -0.24 20.08
C SER A 109 7.60 -1.32 19.82
N VAL A 110 8.87 -0.99 20.04
CA VAL A 110 10.01 -1.91 19.94
C VAL A 110 10.99 -1.65 21.09
N GLN A 111 11.82 -2.63 21.43
CA GLN A 111 12.78 -2.51 22.54
C GLN A 111 14.11 -1.91 22.10
N ASP A 112 14.55 -2.23 20.88
CA ASP A 112 15.83 -1.80 20.33
C ASP A 112 15.69 -1.17 18.94
N LEU A 113 16.74 -0.45 18.54
CA LEU A 113 16.79 0.32 17.29
C LEU A 113 16.83 -0.57 16.05
N GLU A 114 17.57 -1.68 16.10
CA GLU A 114 17.75 -2.58 14.96
C GLU A 114 16.46 -3.34 14.65
N MET A 115 15.80 -3.87 15.68
CA MET A 115 14.46 -4.47 15.60
C MET A 115 13.43 -3.44 15.13
N GLY A 116 13.52 -2.19 15.61
CA GLY A 116 12.71 -1.08 15.10
C GLY A 116 12.81 -0.93 13.59
N PHE A 117 14.04 -0.88 13.08
CA PHE A 117 14.28 -0.75 11.66
C PHE A 117 13.88 -2.00 10.86
N GLU A 118 14.15 -3.20 11.39
CA GLU A 118 13.70 -4.46 10.79
C GLU A 118 12.17 -4.49 10.65
N LYS A 119 11.44 -4.05 11.68
CA LYS A 119 9.97 -3.95 11.63
C LYS A 119 9.49 -2.96 10.57
N ILE A 120 10.16 -1.81 10.42
CA ILE A 120 9.87 -0.84 9.35
C ILE A 120 9.94 -1.53 7.98
N VAL A 121 11.05 -2.22 7.71
CA VAL A 121 11.28 -2.91 6.43
C VAL A 121 10.24 -4.01 6.20
N LYS A 122 9.92 -4.82 7.22
CA LYS A 122 8.89 -5.86 7.14
C LYS A 122 7.50 -5.29 6.84
N ILE A 123 7.12 -4.20 7.48
CA ILE A 123 5.83 -3.51 7.22
C ILE A 123 5.79 -2.95 5.80
N ALA A 124 6.89 -2.37 5.32
CA ALA A 124 6.97 -1.84 3.96
C ALA A 124 6.81 -2.94 2.91
N HIS A 125 7.49 -4.09 3.08
CA HIS A 125 7.35 -5.23 2.18
C HIS A 125 5.94 -5.82 2.18
N SER A 126 5.39 -6.12 3.36
CA SER A 126 4.05 -6.72 3.45
C SER A 126 2.97 -5.81 2.86
N SER A 127 3.11 -4.49 3.02
CA SER A 127 2.22 -3.51 2.41
C SER A 127 2.23 -3.53 0.88
N GLY A 128 3.39 -3.83 0.28
CA GLY A 128 3.55 -3.99 -1.16
C GLY A 128 2.90 -5.28 -1.67
N VAL A 129 3.18 -6.41 -1.00
CA VAL A 129 2.62 -7.73 -1.33
C VAL A 129 1.10 -7.73 -1.23
N TYR A 130 0.54 -7.15 -0.16
CA TYR A 130 -0.90 -7.07 0.05
C TYR A 130 -1.66 -6.39 -1.11
N LYS A 131 -1.08 -5.37 -1.77
CA LYS A 131 -1.73 -4.77 -2.96
C LYS A 131 -1.68 -5.69 -4.16
N GLN A 132 -0.57 -6.38 -4.39
CA GLN A 132 -0.46 -7.33 -5.50
C GLN A 132 -1.49 -8.45 -5.33
N GLU A 133 -1.64 -8.98 -4.12
CA GLU A 133 -2.67 -9.96 -3.79
C GLU A 133 -4.08 -9.40 -4.01
N ARG A 134 -4.38 -8.20 -3.52
CA ARG A 134 -5.70 -7.57 -3.71
C ARG A 134 -6.02 -7.31 -5.19
N ILE A 135 -5.03 -6.94 -6.00
CA ILE A 135 -5.19 -6.83 -7.46
C ILE A 135 -5.51 -8.21 -8.04
N GLY A 136 -4.77 -9.25 -7.64
CA GLY A 136 -5.02 -10.62 -8.05
C GLY A 136 -6.41 -11.12 -7.66
N GLU A 137 -6.88 -10.83 -6.45
CA GLU A 137 -8.22 -11.17 -5.98
C GLU A 137 -9.30 -10.44 -6.76
N LYS A 138 -9.13 -9.14 -7.03
CA LYS A 138 -10.08 -8.37 -7.84
C LYS A 138 -10.19 -8.95 -9.25
N LEU A 139 -9.06 -9.26 -9.88
CA LEU A 139 -9.03 -9.90 -11.20
C LEU A 139 -9.68 -11.30 -11.18
N LYS A 140 -9.47 -12.09 -10.13
CA LYS A 140 -10.15 -13.38 -9.95
C LYS A 140 -11.66 -13.21 -9.78
N ALA A 141 -12.11 -12.19 -9.05
CA ALA A 141 -13.53 -11.88 -8.86
C ALA A 141 -14.20 -11.43 -10.17
N GLU A 142 -13.57 -10.53 -10.93
CA GLU A 142 -14.05 -10.08 -12.25
C GLU A 142 -14.16 -11.27 -13.23
N ARG A 143 -13.17 -12.16 -13.27
CA ARG A 143 -13.25 -13.40 -14.06
C ARG A 143 -14.42 -14.29 -13.64
N LYS A 144 -14.63 -14.49 -12.33
CA LYS A 144 -15.76 -15.28 -11.83
C LYS A 144 -17.10 -14.64 -12.22
N GLN A 145 -17.21 -13.32 -12.15
CA GLN A 145 -18.42 -12.59 -12.55
C GLN A 145 -18.70 -12.77 -14.06
N LEU A 146 -17.69 -12.68 -14.92
CA LEU A 146 -17.84 -12.91 -16.36
C LEU A 146 -18.29 -14.34 -16.68
N VAL A 147 -17.69 -15.34 -16.01
CA VAL A 147 -18.09 -16.75 -16.17
C VAL A 147 -19.52 -16.98 -15.69
N GLN A 148 -19.92 -16.39 -14.56
CA GLN A 148 -21.31 -16.45 -14.09
C GLN A 148 -22.29 -15.78 -15.07
N GLY A 149 -21.92 -14.62 -15.63
CA GLY A 149 -22.71 -13.96 -16.67
C GLY A 149 -22.91 -14.86 -17.89
N MET A 150 -21.87 -15.58 -18.33
CA MET A 150 -21.96 -16.55 -19.42
C MET A 150 -22.88 -17.73 -19.08
N ASN A 151 -22.80 -18.26 -17.86
CA ASN A 151 -23.69 -19.33 -17.42
C ASN A 151 -25.16 -18.88 -17.37
N PHE A 152 -25.40 -17.63 -16.98
CA PHE A 152 -26.74 -17.04 -16.99
C PHE A 152 -27.25 -16.86 -18.41
N TYR A 153 -26.40 -16.35 -19.32
CA TYR A 153 -26.70 -16.25 -20.75
C TYR A 153 -27.10 -17.61 -21.34
N LEU A 154 -26.26 -18.64 -21.15
CA LEU A 154 -26.54 -19.98 -21.63
C LEU A 154 -27.88 -20.49 -21.11
N LYS A 155 -28.11 -20.40 -19.80
CA LYS A 155 -29.35 -20.87 -19.17
C LYS A 155 -30.60 -20.16 -19.71
N VAL A 156 -30.54 -18.86 -19.96
CA VAL A 156 -31.66 -18.09 -20.52
C VAL A 156 -31.92 -18.49 -21.97
N VAL A 157 -30.87 -18.58 -22.79
CA VAL A 157 -31.00 -18.88 -24.22
C VAL A 157 -31.47 -20.32 -24.45
N THR A 158 -30.95 -21.29 -23.70
CA THR A 158 -31.40 -22.69 -23.79
C THR A 158 -32.75 -22.95 -23.14
N SER A 159 -33.34 -21.97 -22.44
CA SER A 159 -34.74 -22.06 -21.99
C SER A 159 -35.72 -21.83 -23.15
N ILE A 160 -35.25 -21.33 -24.30
CA ILE A 160 -36.04 -21.23 -25.52
C ILE A 160 -36.18 -22.64 -26.13
N PRO A 161 -37.40 -23.15 -26.34
CA PRO A 161 -37.60 -24.48 -26.90
C PRO A 161 -36.90 -24.64 -28.27
N GLY A 162 -36.12 -25.71 -28.41
CA GLY A 162 -35.40 -26.02 -29.64
C GLY A 162 -34.01 -25.37 -29.79
N ILE A 163 -33.51 -24.65 -28.78
CA ILE A 163 -32.15 -24.11 -28.76
C ILE A 163 -31.30 -24.85 -27.73
N ASP A 164 -30.22 -25.48 -28.17
CA ASP A 164 -29.28 -26.16 -27.27
C ASP A 164 -28.03 -25.30 -26.94
N ASN A 165 -27.12 -25.85 -26.14
CA ASN A 165 -25.89 -25.15 -25.75
C ASN A 165 -24.97 -24.85 -26.95
N HIS A 166 -24.95 -25.69 -27.99
CA HIS A 166 -24.14 -25.46 -29.18
C HIS A 166 -24.69 -24.26 -29.96
N ASP A 167 -26.01 -24.21 -30.13
CA ASP A 167 -26.71 -23.10 -30.80
C ASP A 167 -26.56 -21.78 -30.03
N ALA A 168 -26.74 -21.81 -28.70
CA ALA A 168 -26.56 -20.65 -27.84
C ALA A 168 -25.13 -20.08 -27.92
N ASN A 169 -24.11 -20.95 -27.97
CA ASN A 169 -22.71 -20.53 -28.14
C ASN A 169 -22.42 -20.01 -29.55
N ALA A 170 -23.08 -20.55 -30.58
CA ALA A 170 -22.96 -20.06 -31.95
C ALA A 170 -23.53 -18.64 -32.08
N VAL A 171 -24.66 -18.35 -31.44
CA VAL A 171 -25.27 -17.00 -31.38
C VAL A 171 -24.33 -16.01 -30.69
N ASN A 172 -23.80 -16.35 -29.51
CA ASN A 172 -22.87 -15.49 -28.80
C ASN A 172 -21.60 -15.19 -29.62
N SER A 173 -21.05 -16.22 -30.28
CA SER A 173 -19.87 -16.09 -31.14
C SER A 173 -20.15 -15.21 -32.37
N CYS A 174 -21.35 -15.29 -32.93
CA CYS A 174 -21.78 -14.47 -34.06
C CYS A 174 -21.91 -12.99 -33.66
N ILE A 175 -22.58 -12.71 -32.54
CA ILE A 175 -22.73 -11.36 -32.00
C ILE A 175 -21.37 -10.74 -31.68
N MET A 176 -20.47 -11.49 -31.03
CA MET A 176 -19.11 -11.03 -30.72
C MET A 176 -18.29 -10.72 -31.98
N ARG A 177 -18.39 -11.55 -33.04
CA ARG A 177 -17.74 -11.26 -34.32
C ARG A 177 -18.30 -9.99 -34.96
N GLN A 178 -19.61 -9.78 -34.92
CA GLN A 178 -20.24 -8.62 -35.54
C GLN A 178 -19.88 -7.32 -34.81
N LEU A 179 -19.84 -7.34 -33.47
CA LEU A 179 -19.34 -6.23 -32.65
C LEU A 179 -17.86 -5.92 -32.93
N LEU A 180 -17.01 -6.94 -33.05
CA LEU A 180 -15.60 -6.75 -33.41
C LEU A 180 -15.46 -6.11 -34.81
N PHE A 181 -16.24 -6.56 -35.78
CA PHE A 181 -16.28 -5.94 -37.12
C PHE A 181 -16.71 -4.48 -37.06
N ILE A 182 -17.75 -4.14 -36.29
CA ILE A 182 -18.21 -2.76 -36.11
C ILE A 182 -17.13 -1.90 -35.43
N LEU A 183 -16.46 -2.42 -34.40
CA LEU A 183 -15.37 -1.74 -33.71
C LEU A 183 -14.17 -1.47 -34.62
N VAL A 184 -13.75 -2.47 -35.41
CA VAL A 184 -12.67 -2.32 -36.40
C VAL A 184 -13.07 -1.33 -37.48
N PHE A 185 -14.32 -1.37 -37.97
CA PHE A 185 -14.80 -0.45 -39.00
C PHE A 185 -14.91 0.99 -38.48
N LEU A 186 -15.35 1.20 -37.24
CA LEU A 186 -15.34 2.51 -36.58
C LEU A 186 -13.90 3.02 -36.38
N PHE A 187 -12.97 2.15 -35.97
CA PHE A 187 -11.57 2.52 -35.76
C PHE A 187 -10.86 2.91 -37.08
N PHE A 188 -11.14 2.19 -38.16
CA PHE A 188 -10.67 2.54 -39.51
C PHE A 188 -11.33 3.80 -40.05
N ARG A 189 -12.64 4.00 -39.82
CA ARG A 189 -13.37 5.19 -40.29
C ARG A 189 -12.91 6.47 -39.61
N VAL A 190 -12.53 6.41 -38.33
CA VAL A 190 -11.91 7.53 -37.59
C VAL A 190 -10.50 7.83 -38.12
N SER A 191 -9.72 6.80 -38.49
CA SER A 191 -8.36 6.99 -39.00
C SER A 191 -8.31 7.57 -40.43
N THR A 192 -9.35 7.36 -41.25
CA THR A 192 -9.44 7.89 -42.62
C THR A 192 -10.05 9.31 -42.72
N GLN A 193 -10.55 9.88 -41.61
CA GLN A 193 -11.07 11.26 -41.57
C GLN A 193 -10.04 12.29 -41.09
N SER A 194 -8.77 11.91 -40.91
CA SER A 194 -7.67 12.79 -40.47
C SER A 194 -6.61 13.06 -41.55
N CYS A 195 -7.00 13.10 -42.81
CA CYS A 195 -6.20 13.65 -43.91
C CYS A 195 -6.98 14.74 -44.64
#